data_AF-A0A090N538-F1
#
_entry.id   AF-A0A090N538-F1
#
_cell.length_a   1.000
_cell.length_b   1.000
_cell.length_c   1.000
_cell.angle_alpha   90.00
_cell.angle_beta   90.00
_cell.angle_gamma   90.00
#
_symmetry.space_group_name_H-M   'P 1'
#
loop_
_entity.id
_entity.type
_entity.pdbx_description
1 polymer ?
#
loop_
_entity_poly.entity_id
_entity_poly.type
_entity_poly.pdbx_seq_one_letter_code
_entity_poly.pdbx_strand_id
1 'polypeptide(L)'
;MMNAFSEGLELASRSGLDPHTLLDVLDLGAIANPMFKLKGPTMINSNYAPAFPLKHQQKDMRLALALGDENALSMPIAAASNEVVFLY
;
A
#
# COMPACT_ATOMS: atom_id res chain seq x y z
N MET A 1 1.13 -0.20 -5.17
CA MET A 1 -0.23 0.32 -4.86
C MET A 1 -0.44 0.53 -3.37
N MET A 2 -0.23 -0.47 -2.50
CA MET A 2 -0.44 -0.31 -1.05
C MET A 2 0.40 0.82 -0.42
N ASN A 3 1.71 0.85 -0.66
CA ASN A 3 2.61 1.88 -0.11
C ASN A 3 2.19 3.30 -0.54
N ALA A 4 1.96 3.50 -1.84
CA ALA A 4 1.48 4.78 -2.36
C ALA A 4 0.12 5.20 -1.77
N PHE A 5 -0.78 4.23 -1.54
CA PHE A 5 -2.08 4.49 -0.92
C PHE A 5 -1.94 4.89 0.55
N SER A 6 -1.11 4.18 1.33
CA SER A 6 -0.85 4.53 2.73
C SER A 6 -0.14 5.88 2.87
N GLU A 7 0.85 6.17 2.02
CA GLU A 7 1.53 7.46 2.00
C GLU A 7 0.56 8.58 1.63
N GLY A 8 -0.30 8.37 0.64
CA GLY A 8 -1.32 9.34 0.25
C GLY A 8 -2.34 9.63 1.34
N LEU A 9 -2.79 8.60 2.07
CA LEU A 9 -3.70 8.76 3.22
C LEU A 9 -3.05 9.57 4.35
N GLU A 10 -1.82 9.22 4.74
CA GLU A 10 -1.08 9.95 5.77
C GLU A 10 -0.79 11.39 5.35
N LEU A 11 -0.39 11.61 4.10
CA LEU A 11 -0.13 12.93 3.55
C LEU A 11 -1.39 13.81 3.56
N ALA A 12 -2.54 13.26 3.16
CA ALA A 12 -3.81 13.97 3.20
C ALA A 12 -4.18 14.38 4.63
N SER A 13 -4.08 13.44 5.59
CA SER A 13 -4.33 13.72 7.01
C SER A 13 -3.43 14.84 7.53
N ARG A 14 -2.12 14.77 7.26
CA ARG A 14 -1.16 15.81 7.68
C ARG A 14 -1.36 17.15 6.98
N SER A 15 -1.99 17.15 5.81
CA SER A 15 -2.36 18.36 5.08
C SER A 15 -3.68 18.97 5.56
N GLY A 16 -4.31 18.42 6.61
CA GLY A 16 -5.58 18.90 7.14
C GLY A 16 -6.80 18.50 6.30
N LEU A 17 -6.63 17.55 5.37
CA LEU A 17 -7.73 16.98 4.61
C LEU A 17 -8.38 15.85 5.40
N ASP A 18 -9.71 15.72 5.26
CA ASP A 18 -10.42 14.56 5.77
C ASP A 18 -10.06 13.31 4.94
N PRO A 19 -9.45 12.27 5.55
CA PRO A 19 -9.10 11.04 4.83
C PRO A 19 -10.31 10.30 4.25
N HIS A 20 -11.52 10.46 4.81
CA HIS A 20 -12.72 9.87 4.24
C HIS A 20 -13.09 10.53 2.91
N THR A 21 -13.04 11.86 2.84
CA THR A 21 -13.22 12.60 1.58
C THR A 21 -12.19 12.16 0.53
N LEU A 22 -10.94 11.88 0.90
CA LEU A 22 -9.95 11.33 -0.04
C LEU A 22 -10.41 9.98 -0.60
N LEU A 23 -10.91 9.07 0.24
CA LEU A 23 -11.41 7.76 -0.21
C LEU A 23 -12.57 7.92 -1.19
N ASP A 24 -13.50 8.83 -0.92
CA ASP A 24 -14.64 9.10 -1.80
C ASP A 24 -14.16 9.58 -3.18
N VAL A 25 -13.19 10.50 -3.22
CA VAL A 25 -12.61 11.00 -4.48
C VAL A 25 -11.90 9.89 -5.26
N LEU A 26 -11.13 9.04 -4.58
CA LEU A 26 -10.44 7.91 -5.21
C LEU A 26 -11.43 6.91 -5.81
N ASP A 27 -12.61 6.74 -5.21
CA ASP A 27 -13.64 5.82 -5.67
C ASP A 27 -14.43 6.31 -6.89
N LEU A 28 -14.45 7.63 -7.12
CA LEU A 28 -15.06 8.24 -8.31
C LEU A 28 -14.12 8.24 -9.52
N GLY A 29 -12.82 8.02 -9.30
CA GLY A 29 -11.77 8.15 -10.32
C GLY A 29 -11.39 6.86 -11.03
N ALA A 30 -10.49 6.98 -12.01
CA ALA A 30 -9.98 5.85 -12.80
C ALA A 30 -9.17 4.81 -12.01
N ILE A 31 -8.80 5.12 -10.77
CA ILE A 31 -8.01 4.24 -9.89
C ILE A 31 -8.86 3.55 -8.81
N ALA A 32 -10.19 3.71 -8.86
CA ALA A 32 -11.13 3.04 -7.98
C ALA A 32 -10.93 1.52 -8.01
N ASN A 33 -10.78 0.91 -6.84
CA ASN A 33 -10.56 -0.53 -6.73
C ASN A 33 -11.04 -1.11 -5.39
N PRO A 34 -11.40 -2.41 -5.32
CA PRO A 34 -11.89 -3.04 -4.09
C PRO A 34 -10.90 -3.03 -2.94
N MET A 35 -9.58 -3.06 -3.20
CA MET A 35 -8.57 -3.06 -2.15
C MET A 35 -8.57 -1.74 -1.39
N PHE A 36 -8.72 -0.60 -2.06
CA PHE A 36 -8.79 0.72 -1.43
C PHE A 36 -10.05 0.86 -0.58
N LYS A 37 -11.21 0.41 -1.10
CA LYS A 37 -12.48 0.40 -0.35
C LYS A 37 -12.40 -0.46 0.92
N LEU A 38 -11.70 -1.60 0.84
CA LEU A 38 -11.55 -2.50 1.99
C LEU A 38 -10.53 -1.96 3.01
N LYS A 39 -9.38 -1.48 2.55
CA LYS A 39 -8.28 -1.11 3.45
C LYS A 39 -8.36 0.31 3.96
N GLY A 40 -8.86 1.26 3.18
CA GLY A 40 -8.95 2.68 3.54
C GLY A 40 -9.61 2.91 4.89
N PRO A 41 -10.86 2.45 5.12
CA PRO A 41 -11.54 2.63 6.39
C PRO A 41 -10.80 1.96 7.57
N THR A 42 -10.17 0.80 7.33
CA THR A 42 -9.39 0.12 8.38
C THR A 42 -8.12 0.88 8.73
N MET A 43 -7.46 1.50 7.75
CA MET A 43 -6.26 2.33 7.96
C MET A 43 -6.59 3.62 8.72
N ILE A 44 -7.68 4.31 8.34
CA ILE A 44 -8.14 5.53 9.03
C ILE A 44 -8.45 5.24 10.49
N ASN A 45 -9.06 4.09 10.77
CA ASN A 45 -9.40 3.66 12.13
C ASN A 45 -8.25 2.96 12.88
N SER A 46 -7.04 2.92 12.32
CA SER A 46 -5.89 2.20 12.89
C SER A 46 -6.19 0.72 13.23
N ASN A 47 -7.10 0.08 12.49
CA ASN A 47 -7.47 -1.31 12.66
C ASN A 47 -6.69 -2.20 11.68
N TYR A 48 -5.64 -2.86 12.19
CA TYR A 48 -4.77 -3.71 11.39
C TYR A 48 -4.97 -5.20 11.68
N ALA A 49 -6.18 -5.61 12.06
CA ALA A 49 -6.51 -7.02 12.20
C ALA A 49 -6.12 -7.79 10.92
N PRO A 50 -5.35 -8.88 11.04
CA PRO A 50 -4.70 -9.49 9.89
C PRO A 50 -5.72 -10.21 8.98
N ALA A 51 -6.07 -9.57 7.87
CA ALA A 51 -6.69 -10.26 6.72
C ALA A 51 -5.63 -10.90 5.81
N PHE A 52 -4.48 -10.21 5.66
CA PHE A 52 -3.27 -10.73 5.02
C PHE A 52 -2.08 -10.27 5.87
N PRO A 53 -1.41 -11.17 6.61
CA PRO A 53 -0.30 -10.79 7.48
C PRO A 53 0.80 -10.06 6.73
N LEU A 54 1.28 -8.94 7.28
CA LEU A 54 2.29 -8.08 6.64
C LEU A 54 3.59 -8.84 6.30
N LYS A 55 4.01 -9.76 7.18
CA LYS A 55 5.16 -10.66 6.93
C LYS A 55 5.02 -11.51 5.66
N HIS A 56 3.79 -11.85 5.26
CA HIS A 56 3.56 -12.63 4.04
C HIS A 56 3.62 -11.74 2.80
N GLN A 57 3.12 -10.50 2.88
CA GLN A 57 3.33 -9.50 1.83
C GLN A 57 4.82 -9.24 1.58
N GLN A 58 5.60 -9.07 2.65
CA GLN A 58 7.05 -8.86 2.54
C GLN A 58 7.77 -10.09 1.95
N LYS A 59 7.41 -11.29 2.40
CA LYS A 59 7.92 -12.54 1.81
C LYS A 59 7.59 -12.63 0.32
N ASP A 60 6.39 -12.25 -0.11
CA ASP A 60 6.02 -12.27 -1.53
C ASP A 60 6.83 -11.24 -2.34
N MET A 61 7.10 -10.05 -1.80
CA MET A 61 7.96 -9.05 -2.47
C MET A 61 9.40 -9.53 -2.63
N ARG A 62 9.97 -10.18 -1.61
CA ARG A 62 11.29 -10.82 -1.71
C ARG A 62 11.34 -11.88 -2.81
N LEU A 63 10.32 -12.72 -2.92
CA LEU A 63 10.23 -13.74 -3.97
C LEU A 63 10.11 -13.09 -5.35
N ALA A 64 9.29 -12.04 -5.49
CA ALA A 64 9.15 -11.30 -6.75
C ALA A 64 10.48 -10.64 -7.18
N LEU A 65 11.24 -10.07 -6.24
CA LEU A 65 12.54 -9.47 -6.51
C LEU A 65 13.59 -10.51 -6.92
N ALA A 66 13.64 -11.65 -6.24
CA ALA A 66 14.51 -12.76 -6.62
C ALA A 66 14.20 -13.26 -8.04
N LEU A 67 12.92 -13.39 -8.38
CA LEU A 67 12.50 -13.76 -9.73
C LEU A 67 12.87 -12.67 -10.76
N GLY A 68 12.74 -11.39 -10.40
CA GLY A 68 13.19 -10.28 -11.24
C GLY A 68 14.69 -10.37 -11.55
N ASP A 69 15.50 -10.70 -10.54
CA ASP A 69 16.96 -10.90 -10.70
C ASP A 69 17.28 -12.07 -11.64
N GLU A 70 16.62 -13.22 -11.48
CA GLU A 70 16.76 -14.38 -12.38
C GLU A 70 16.44 -14.04 -13.85
N ASN A 71 15.55 -13.07 -14.08
CA ASN A 71 15.13 -12.64 -15.41
C ASN A 71 15.85 -11.36 -15.88
N ALA A 72 16.89 -10.90 -15.17
CA ALA A 72 17.61 -9.66 -15.45
C ALA A 72 16.70 -8.42 -15.60
N LEU A 73 15.59 -8.38 -14.84
CA LEU A 73 14.61 -7.30 -14.84
C LEU A 73 14.79 -6.37 -13.64
N SER A 74 15.10 -5.11 -13.91
CA SER A 74 15.15 -4.08 -12.87
C SER A 74 13.74 -3.74 -12.37
N MET A 75 13.50 -3.96 -11.07
CA MET A 75 12.20 -3.73 -10.42
C MET A 75 12.29 -2.70 -9.27
N PRO A 76 12.71 -1.44 -9.53
CA PRO A 76 13.03 -0.47 -8.49
C PRO A 76 11.84 -0.12 -7.58
N ILE A 77 10.62 -0.08 -8.12
CA ILE A 77 9.41 0.20 -7.34
C ILE A 77 9.09 -0.95 -6.38
N ALA A 78 9.27 -2.20 -6.80
CA ALA A 78 9.08 -3.36 -5.94
C ALA A 78 10.16 -3.43 -4.86
N ALA A 79 11.40 -3.09 -5.20
CA ALA A 79 12.51 -3.02 -4.25
C ALA A 79 12.23 -1.99 -3.16
N ALA A 80 11.89 -0.75 -3.54
CA ALA A 80 11.51 0.28 -2.57
C ALA A 80 10.32 -0.17 -1.70
N SER A 81 9.29 -0.77 -2.30
CA SER A 81 8.12 -1.25 -1.56
C SER A 81 8.45 -2.36 -0.54
N ASN A 82 9.42 -3.22 -0.86
CA ASN A 82 9.91 -4.27 0.04
C ASN A 82 10.63 -3.68 1.27
N GLU A 83 11.42 -2.63 1.07
CA GLU A 83 12.22 -2.03 2.14
C GLU A 83 11.37 -1.27 3.18
N VAL A 84 10.25 -0.67 2.77
CA VAL A 84 9.37 0.09 3.68
C VAL A 84 8.82 -0.77 4.82
N VAL A 85 8.70 -2.09 4.63
CA VAL A 85 8.18 -3.00 5.66
C VAL A 85 9.18 -3.24 6.79
N PHE A 86 10.48 -3.01 6.58
CA PHE A 86 11.50 -3.17 7.64
C PHE A 86 11.51 -2.03 8.66
N LEU A 87 10.78 -0.94 8.41
CA LEU A 87 10.80 0.28 9.24
C LEU A 87 9.73 0.31 10.35
N TYR A 88 8.96 -0.78 10.53
CA TYR A 88 7.94 -0.95 11.57
C TYR A 88 7.97 -2.36 12.14
#